data_AF-A0A0N1BN99-F1
#
_entry.id   AF-A0A0N1BN99-F1
#
_cell.length_a   1.000
_cell.length_b   1.000
_cell.length_c   1.000
_cell.angle_alpha   90.00
_cell.angle_beta   90.00
_cell.angle_gamma   90.00
#
_symmetry.space_group_name_H-M   'P 1'
#
loop_
_entity.id
_entity.type
_entity.pdbx_description
1 polymer ?
#
loop_
_entity_poly.entity_id
_entity_poly.type
_entity_poly.pdbx_seq_one_letter_code
_entity_poly.pdbx_strand_id
1 'polypeptide(L)'
;MPLNILEAPSPNFDQRRGPPDMLLLHYTGMQTAEAAVTRLRDPEAKVSAHYVVDENGSILRLVPEERRAWHAGRSWWKGETDVNAVSIGIEIVNPGHEWGYRAFPDVQIDAVIALIDDIRTRWAIEDARILGHSDVAPTRKQDPGELFPWKRLAEHRQGLWFEPAAERIAALGPP
;
A
#
# COMPACT_ATOMS: atom_id res chain seq x y z
N MET A 1 -8.43 18.95 -8.74
CA MET A 1 -7.13 19.58 -9.03
C MET A 1 -6.10 18.46 -9.16
N PRO A 2 -5.07 18.58 -9.99
CA PRO A 2 -4.03 17.55 -10.07
C PRO A 2 -3.35 17.39 -8.70
N LEU A 3 -3.05 16.14 -8.32
CA LEU A 3 -2.27 15.87 -7.11
C LEU A 3 -0.88 16.51 -7.22
N ASN A 4 -0.43 17.13 -6.14
CA ASN A 4 0.96 17.57 -6.04
C ASN A 4 1.82 16.40 -5.58
N ILE A 5 2.54 15.78 -6.51
CA ILE A 5 3.41 14.63 -6.26
C ILE A 5 4.87 15.10 -6.34
N LEU A 6 5.62 14.87 -5.26
CA LEU A 6 7.04 15.23 -5.17
C LEU A 6 7.91 14.07 -5.67
N GLU A 7 8.94 14.36 -6.49
CA GLU A 7 9.86 13.33 -6.94
C GLU A 7 10.95 13.06 -5.90
N ALA A 8 11.14 11.78 -5.55
CA ALA A 8 12.22 11.31 -4.69
C ALA A 8 12.76 9.98 -5.24
N PRO A 9 13.41 9.99 -6.42
CA PRO A 9 13.66 8.78 -7.19
C PRO A 9 14.49 7.74 -6.41
N SER A 10 14.08 6.49 -6.53
CA SER A 10 14.79 5.30 -6.06
C SER A 10 15.46 4.57 -7.24
N PRO A 11 16.68 4.06 -7.10
CA PRO A 11 17.33 3.22 -8.11
C PRO A 11 16.84 1.76 -8.08
N ASN A 12 16.04 1.38 -7.09
CA ASN A 12 15.65 0.00 -6.82
C ASN A 12 14.41 -0.38 -7.63
N PHE A 13 14.56 -0.58 -8.93
CA PHE A 13 13.49 -1.09 -9.78
C PHE A 13 14.07 -1.86 -10.96
N ASP A 14 13.23 -2.67 -11.58
CA ASP A 14 13.55 -3.32 -12.85
C ASP A 14 12.40 -3.16 -13.87
N GLN A 15 12.55 -3.83 -15.00
CA GLN A 15 11.56 -3.78 -16.07
C GLN A 15 10.28 -4.50 -15.64
N ARG A 16 9.14 -3.81 -15.75
CA ARG A 16 7.83 -4.43 -15.62
C ARG A 16 7.49 -5.22 -16.88
N ARG A 17 6.85 -6.38 -16.71
CA ARG A 17 6.47 -7.28 -17.81
C ARG A 17 5.17 -6.92 -18.54
N GLY A 18 4.36 -6.03 -17.98
CA GLY A 18 3.07 -5.60 -18.52
C GLY A 18 2.42 -4.52 -17.65
N PRO A 19 1.23 -3.99 -18.01
CA PRO A 19 0.53 -3.00 -17.19
C PRO A 19 0.23 -3.53 -15.77
N PRO A 20 0.36 -2.70 -14.72
CA PRO A 20 -0.12 -3.07 -13.40
C PRO A 20 -1.65 -3.12 -13.37
N ASP A 21 -2.18 -4.08 -12.61
CA ASP A 21 -3.62 -4.28 -12.38
C ASP A 21 -3.95 -4.47 -10.89
N MET A 22 -2.99 -4.19 -10.00
CA MET A 22 -3.10 -4.36 -8.56
C MET A 22 -2.53 -3.14 -7.82
N LEU A 23 -3.12 -2.80 -6.67
CA LEU A 23 -2.54 -1.91 -5.67
C LEU A 23 -2.17 -2.73 -4.44
N LEU A 24 -0.96 -2.51 -3.93
CA LEU A 24 -0.50 -3.14 -2.70
C LEU A 24 -0.17 -2.06 -1.66
N LEU A 25 -0.93 -2.04 -0.58
CA LEU A 25 -0.81 -1.06 0.49
C LEU A 25 0.10 -1.60 1.59
N HIS A 26 0.99 -0.74 2.04
CA HIS A 26 1.99 -1.01 3.07
C HIS A 26 1.93 0.07 4.15
N TYR A 27 2.41 -0.25 5.34
CA TYR A 27 3.01 0.76 6.20
C TYR A 27 4.52 0.68 6.08
N THR A 28 5.21 1.80 6.36
CA THR A 28 6.68 1.85 6.30
C THR A 28 7.36 1.05 7.40
N GLY A 29 6.79 1.02 8.61
CA GLY A 29 7.33 0.26 9.73
C GLY A 29 8.61 0.88 10.27
N MET A 30 8.73 2.20 10.14
CA MET A 30 9.91 2.98 10.50
C MET A 30 9.53 4.15 11.40
N GLN A 31 10.45 4.55 12.26
CA GLN A 31 10.22 5.62 13.24
C GLN A 31 9.92 6.98 12.60
N THR A 32 10.40 7.25 11.39
CA THR A 32 10.17 8.51 10.66
C THR A 32 9.96 8.30 9.17
N ALA A 33 9.26 9.25 8.52
CA ALA A 33 9.12 9.30 7.07
C ALA A 33 10.49 9.40 6.35
N GLU A 34 11.39 10.23 6.88
CA GLU A 34 12.74 10.42 6.33
C GLU A 34 13.54 9.11 6.32
N ALA A 35 13.48 8.33 7.40
CA ALA A 35 14.14 7.03 7.47
C ALA A 35 13.56 6.06 6.43
N ALA A 36 12.24 6.04 6.27
CA ALA A 36 11.55 5.22 5.27
C ALA A 36 11.97 5.58 3.84
N VAL A 37 11.90 6.86 3.48
CA VAL A 37 12.30 7.34 2.15
C VAL A 37 13.79 7.09 1.89
N THR A 38 14.64 7.28 2.89
CA THR A 38 16.08 6.97 2.78
C THR A 38 16.29 5.49 2.49
N ARG A 39 15.66 4.59 3.24
CA ARG A 39 15.79 3.13 3.02
C ARG A 39 15.27 2.70 1.66
N LEU A 40 14.14 3.24 1.21
CA LEU A 40 13.51 2.88 -0.07
C LEU A 40 14.33 3.38 -1.28
N ARG A 41 15.30 4.28 -1.07
CA ARG A 41 16.18 4.85 -2.11
C ARG A 41 17.62 4.36 -2.03
N ASP A 42 17.99 3.64 -0.98
CA ASP A 42 19.32 3.06 -0.82
C ASP A 42 19.52 1.85 -1.76
N PRO A 43 20.49 1.84 -2.68
CA PRO A 43 20.75 0.71 -3.58
C PRO A 43 20.99 -0.63 -2.88
N GLU A 44 21.64 -0.61 -1.70
CA GLU A 44 21.99 -1.83 -0.95
C GLU A 44 20.78 -2.43 -0.24
N ALA A 45 19.78 -1.60 0.04
CA ALA A 45 18.53 -1.93 0.70
C ALA A 45 17.69 -2.94 -0.09
N LYS A 46 17.80 -2.90 -1.43
CA LYS A 46 17.05 -3.73 -2.40
C LYS A 46 15.55 -3.81 -2.13
N VAL A 47 14.97 -2.69 -1.72
CA VAL A 47 13.53 -2.49 -1.55
C VAL A 47 13.14 -1.11 -2.06
N SER A 48 11.91 -0.97 -2.51
CA SER A 48 11.34 0.31 -2.96
C SER A 48 9.82 0.19 -3.07
N ALA A 49 9.15 1.31 -3.22
CA ALA A 49 7.75 1.41 -3.59
C ALA A 49 7.59 2.45 -4.71
N HIS A 50 6.41 2.52 -5.32
CA HIS A 50 6.14 3.55 -6.31
C HIS A 50 5.87 4.88 -5.62
N TYR A 51 5.11 4.83 -4.53
CA TYR A 51 4.70 6.00 -3.76
C TYR A 51 4.97 5.85 -2.27
N VAL A 52 5.23 6.98 -1.62
CA VAL A 52 5.19 7.15 -0.17
C VAL A 52 4.17 8.24 0.17
N VAL A 53 3.27 7.99 1.12
CA VAL A 53 2.34 8.99 1.65
C VAL A 53 2.69 9.31 3.10
N ASP A 54 3.12 10.55 3.35
CA ASP A 54 3.54 11.03 4.66
C ASP A 54 2.34 11.33 5.60
N GLU A 55 2.57 11.43 6.90
CA GLU A 55 1.55 11.69 7.91
C GLU A 55 0.83 13.05 7.70
N ASN A 56 1.48 13.99 7.01
CA ASN A 56 0.88 15.29 6.63
C ASN A 56 0.09 15.26 5.31
N GLY A 57 0.00 14.11 4.64
CA GLY A 57 -0.69 13.94 3.35
C GLY A 57 0.18 14.25 2.11
N SER A 58 1.45 14.59 2.28
CA SER A 58 2.38 14.75 1.14
C SER A 58 2.64 13.41 0.46
N ILE A 59 2.68 13.42 -0.87
CA ILE A 59 2.91 12.23 -1.68
C ILE A 59 4.26 12.36 -2.38
N LEU A 60 5.11 11.34 -2.22
CA LEU A 60 6.37 11.22 -2.93
C LEU A 60 6.29 10.09 -3.95
N ARG A 61 6.80 10.30 -5.17
CA ARG A 61 7.02 9.26 -6.18
C ARG A 61 8.49 8.85 -6.17
N LEU A 62 8.72 7.56 -5.96
CA LEU A 62 10.05 6.95 -5.89
C LEU A 62 10.37 6.15 -7.16
N VAL A 63 9.38 5.43 -7.70
CA VAL A 63 9.53 4.58 -8.88
C VAL A 63 8.37 4.88 -9.84
N PRO A 64 8.63 5.11 -11.15
CA PRO A 64 7.56 5.23 -12.15
C PRO A 64 6.69 3.97 -12.19
N GLU A 65 5.38 4.10 -12.39
CA GLU A 65 4.43 2.97 -12.35
C GLU A 65 4.68 1.94 -13.46
N GLU A 66 5.27 2.35 -14.57
CA GLU A 66 5.69 1.48 -15.68
C GLU A 66 6.91 0.61 -15.34
N ARG A 67 7.55 0.88 -14.20
CA ARG A 67 8.64 0.06 -13.66
C ARG A 67 8.12 -0.85 -12.56
N ARG A 68 8.86 -1.91 -12.29
CA ARG A 68 8.57 -2.87 -11.23
C ARG A 68 9.39 -2.47 -10.01
N ALA A 69 8.75 -1.82 -9.04
CA ALA A 69 9.33 -1.58 -7.71
C ALA A 69 9.45 -2.89 -6.92
N TRP A 70 10.26 -2.88 -5.86
CA TRP A 70 10.59 -4.06 -5.05
C TRP A 70 9.96 -3.96 -3.65
N HIS A 71 8.64 -4.16 -3.54
CA HIS A 71 7.88 -3.96 -2.29
C HIS A 71 7.25 -5.22 -1.72
N ALA A 72 6.72 -6.12 -2.56
CA ALA A 72 5.95 -7.29 -2.14
C ALA A 72 6.82 -8.47 -1.66
N GLY A 73 8.05 -8.59 -2.17
CA GLY A 73 8.93 -9.75 -1.90
C GLY A 73 8.25 -11.09 -2.23
N ARG A 74 8.53 -12.14 -1.44
CA ARG A 74 7.85 -13.45 -1.57
C ARG A 74 6.37 -13.30 -1.20
N SER A 75 5.51 -13.41 -2.20
CA SER A 75 4.08 -13.09 -2.13
C SER A 75 3.28 -13.95 -3.12
N TRP A 76 1.96 -14.06 -2.91
CA TRP A 76 1.05 -14.76 -3.81
C TRP A 76 -0.35 -14.18 -3.77
N TRP A 77 -1.01 -14.05 -4.93
CA TRP A 77 -2.44 -13.70 -4.99
C TRP A 77 -3.11 -14.31 -6.22
N LYS A 78 -4.11 -15.18 -6.01
CA LYS A 78 -4.94 -15.77 -7.09
C LYS A 78 -4.14 -16.33 -8.28
N GLY A 79 -3.03 -17.01 -7.99
CA GLY A 79 -2.14 -17.61 -9.00
C GLY A 79 -0.96 -16.72 -9.41
N GLU A 80 -0.96 -15.43 -9.08
CA GLU A 80 0.20 -14.57 -9.26
C GLU A 80 1.25 -14.85 -8.18
N THR A 81 2.50 -15.09 -8.59
CA THR A 81 3.63 -15.35 -7.69
C THR A 81 4.65 -14.20 -7.66
N ASP A 82 4.62 -13.31 -8.65
CA ASP A 82 5.46 -12.11 -8.71
C ASP A 82 4.58 -10.87 -8.62
N VAL A 83 4.07 -10.61 -7.41
CA VAL A 83 3.14 -9.50 -7.17
C VAL A 83 3.75 -8.16 -7.56
N ASN A 84 5.04 -7.93 -7.28
CA ASN A 84 5.76 -6.73 -7.72
C ASN A 84 5.53 -6.41 -9.21
N ALA A 85 5.52 -7.44 -10.08
CA ALA A 85 5.39 -7.26 -11.53
C ALA A 85 4.00 -6.79 -11.98
N VAL A 86 2.98 -6.96 -11.16
CA VAL A 86 1.58 -6.59 -11.49
C VAL A 86 1.00 -5.53 -10.56
N SER A 87 1.71 -5.15 -9.49
CA SER A 87 1.22 -4.18 -8.52
C SER A 87 1.93 -2.84 -8.53
N ILE A 88 1.19 -1.78 -8.17
CA ILE A 88 1.72 -0.51 -7.71
C ILE A 88 1.74 -0.54 -6.17
N GLY A 89 2.94 -0.57 -5.58
CA GLY A 89 3.14 -0.43 -4.13
C GLY A 89 3.04 1.01 -3.63
N ILE A 90 2.25 1.21 -2.58
CA ILE A 90 2.09 2.47 -1.83
C ILE A 90 2.53 2.24 -0.38
N GLU A 91 3.57 2.95 0.05
CA GLU A 91 4.07 2.96 1.42
C GLU A 91 3.43 4.11 2.22
N ILE A 92 2.72 3.79 3.29
CA ILE A 92 2.02 4.77 4.11
C ILE A 92 2.82 4.96 5.39
N VAL A 93 3.32 6.17 5.63
CA VAL A 93 4.18 6.43 6.79
C VAL A 93 3.42 6.11 8.07
N ASN A 94 3.87 5.06 8.76
CA ASN A 94 3.37 4.67 10.07
C ASN A 94 4.46 3.81 10.73
N PRO A 95 4.72 4.00 12.04
CA PRO A 95 5.74 3.24 12.76
C PRO A 95 5.51 1.72 12.74
N GLY A 96 4.29 1.26 12.49
CA GLY A 96 3.95 -0.16 12.43
C GLY A 96 4.09 -0.84 13.79
N HIS A 97 3.86 -2.16 13.81
CA HIS A 97 3.77 -2.95 15.04
C HIS A 97 5.03 -2.90 15.91
N GLU A 98 6.20 -2.72 15.32
CA GLU A 98 7.48 -2.72 16.03
C GLU A 98 7.76 -1.38 16.76
N TRP A 99 7.24 -0.26 16.25
CA TRP A 99 7.65 1.08 16.70
C TRP A 99 6.51 1.95 17.22
N GLY A 100 5.38 1.34 17.58
CA GLY A 100 4.21 2.02 18.14
C GLY A 100 3.08 2.21 17.13
N TYR A 101 2.55 1.10 16.63
CA TYR A 101 1.44 1.08 15.68
C TYR A 101 0.27 1.92 16.19
N ARG A 102 -0.25 2.77 15.31
CA ARG A 102 -1.27 3.76 15.64
C ARG A 102 -2.18 4.02 14.45
N ALA A 103 -3.32 4.64 14.72
CA ALA A 103 -4.21 5.11 13.66
C ALA A 103 -3.47 6.09 12.73
N PHE A 104 -3.80 6.01 11.45
CA PHE A 104 -3.31 6.90 10.40
C PHE A 104 -4.07 8.24 10.47
N PRO A 105 -3.40 9.40 10.37
CA PRO A 105 -4.08 10.69 10.32
C PRO A 105 -5.08 10.79 9.15
N ASP A 106 -6.19 11.50 9.35
CA ASP A 106 -7.23 11.62 8.31
C ASP A 106 -6.68 12.20 7.01
N VAL A 107 -5.83 13.21 7.08
CA VAL A 107 -5.19 13.85 5.92
C VAL A 107 -4.30 12.89 5.14
N GLN A 108 -3.70 11.91 5.81
CA GLN A 108 -2.88 10.88 5.17
C GLN A 108 -3.78 9.90 4.41
N ILE A 109 -4.91 9.50 5.00
CA ILE A 109 -5.87 8.60 4.35
C ILE A 109 -6.58 9.28 3.18
N ASP A 110 -6.95 10.56 3.31
CA ASP A 110 -7.48 11.35 2.19
C ASP A 110 -6.48 11.42 1.03
N ALA A 111 -5.19 11.57 1.32
CA ALA A 111 -4.14 11.55 0.30
C ALA A 111 -3.99 10.17 -0.36
N VAL A 112 -4.07 9.07 0.41
CA VAL A 112 -4.08 7.70 -0.15
C VAL A 112 -5.28 7.50 -1.08
N ILE A 113 -6.48 7.92 -0.67
CA ILE A 113 -7.69 7.78 -1.48
C ILE A 113 -7.56 8.58 -2.78
N ALA A 114 -7.13 9.85 -2.69
CA ALA A 114 -6.94 10.68 -3.87
C ALA A 114 -5.87 10.11 -4.81
N LEU A 115 -4.78 9.55 -4.26
CA LEU A 115 -3.73 8.89 -5.03
C LEU A 115 -4.26 7.65 -5.75
N ILE A 116 -5.05 6.81 -5.09
CA ILE A 116 -5.66 5.64 -5.71
C ILE A 116 -6.60 6.05 -6.86
N ASP A 117 -7.41 7.09 -6.68
CA ASP A 117 -8.26 7.62 -7.75
C ASP A 117 -7.44 8.06 -8.96
N ASP A 118 -6.36 8.83 -8.73
CA ASP A 118 -5.46 9.28 -9.80
C ASP A 118 -4.80 8.10 -10.53
N ILE A 119 -4.32 7.08 -9.81
CA ILE A 119 -3.75 5.86 -10.39
C ILE A 119 -4.79 5.14 -11.26
N ARG A 120 -6.04 5.04 -10.79
CA ARG A 120 -7.13 4.37 -11.52
C ARG A 120 -7.61 5.13 -12.76
N THR A 121 -7.24 6.40 -12.93
CA THR A 121 -7.43 7.10 -14.21
C THR A 121 -6.48 6.60 -15.29
N ARG A 122 -5.36 5.97 -14.90
CA ARG A 122 -4.26 5.53 -15.78
C ARG A 122 -4.21 4.02 -15.95
N TRP A 123 -4.59 3.26 -14.92
CA TRP A 123 -4.54 1.80 -14.90
C TRP A 123 -5.88 1.16 -14.49
N ALA A 124 -6.23 0.07 -15.15
CA ALA A 124 -7.44 -0.69 -14.84
C ALA A 124 -7.19 -1.59 -13.62
N ILE A 125 -7.51 -1.07 -12.43
CA ILE A 125 -7.37 -1.78 -11.15
C ILE A 125 -8.76 -2.01 -10.56
N GLU A 126 -9.13 -3.28 -10.45
CA GLU A 126 -10.39 -3.70 -9.83
C GLU A 126 -10.33 -3.57 -8.31
N ASP A 127 -11.48 -3.33 -7.67
CA ASP A 127 -11.57 -3.19 -6.21
C ASP A 127 -11.03 -4.44 -5.49
N ALA A 128 -11.28 -5.63 -6.04
CA ALA A 128 -10.77 -6.90 -5.50
C ALA A 128 -9.24 -7.09 -5.63
N ARG A 129 -8.53 -6.11 -6.23
CA ARG A 129 -7.08 -6.09 -6.40
C ARG A 129 -6.44 -4.87 -5.72
N ILE A 130 -7.17 -4.21 -4.81
CA ILE A 130 -6.60 -3.28 -3.84
C ILE A 130 -6.43 -4.06 -2.54
N LEU A 131 -5.19 -4.39 -2.21
CA LEU A 131 -4.84 -5.37 -1.18
C LEU A 131 -3.81 -4.81 -0.20
N GLY A 132 -3.78 -5.38 1.00
CA GLY A 132 -2.69 -5.21 1.94
C GLY A 132 -1.54 -6.17 1.65
N HIS A 133 -0.33 -5.84 2.11
CA HIS A 133 0.79 -6.77 2.08
C HIS A 133 0.51 -8.06 2.84
N SER A 134 -0.26 -7.95 3.93
CA SER A 134 -0.78 -9.09 4.71
C SER A 134 -1.64 -10.04 3.89
N ASP A 135 -2.40 -9.58 2.90
CA ASP A 135 -3.23 -10.45 2.06
C ASP A 135 -2.39 -11.36 1.15
N VAL A 136 -1.26 -10.84 0.65
CA VAL A 136 -0.40 -11.56 -0.30
C VAL A 136 0.76 -12.30 0.38
N ALA A 137 1.03 -12.01 1.65
CA ALA A 137 2.09 -12.63 2.44
C ALA A 137 1.69 -12.84 3.92
N PRO A 138 0.57 -13.55 4.21
CA PRO A 138 -0.09 -13.55 5.52
C PRO A 138 0.74 -14.11 6.66
N THR A 139 1.68 -15.02 6.39
CA THR A 139 2.54 -15.60 7.43
C THR A 139 3.80 -14.77 7.71
N ARG A 140 4.04 -13.69 6.95
CA ARG A 140 5.28 -12.90 6.97
C ARG A 140 5.02 -11.42 7.24
N LYS A 141 3.88 -10.90 6.79
CA LYS A 141 3.57 -9.48 6.78
C LYS A 141 2.24 -9.20 7.46
N GLN A 142 2.22 -8.09 8.18
CA GLN A 142 1.07 -7.61 8.96
C GLN A 142 0.57 -6.25 8.42
N ASP A 143 1.37 -5.57 7.59
CA ASP A 143 1.03 -4.28 6.99
C ASP A 143 -0.10 -4.36 5.94
N PRO A 144 -0.98 -3.35 5.85
CA PRO A 144 -0.98 -2.07 6.59
C PRO A 144 -1.61 -2.15 8.00
N GLY A 145 -2.00 -3.34 8.44
CA GLY A 145 -2.49 -3.66 9.79
C GLY A 145 -3.97 -3.35 10.02
N GLU A 146 -4.45 -3.72 11.21
CA GLU A 146 -5.85 -3.67 11.61
C GLU A 146 -6.39 -2.26 11.87
N LEU A 147 -5.52 -1.27 12.09
CA LEU A 147 -5.91 0.14 12.24
C LEU A 147 -6.00 0.87 10.90
N PHE A 148 -5.62 0.23 9.79
CA PHE A 148 -5.81 0.80 8.47
C PHE A 148 -7.31 0.83 8.11
N PRO A 149 -7.90 1.98 7.73
CA PRO A 149 -9.34 2.13 7.62
C PRO A 149 -9.89 1.63 6.27
N TRP A 150 -9.83 0.31 6.03
CA TRP A 150 -10.32 -0.34 4.81
C TRP A 150 -11.76 0.03 4.45
N LYS A 151 -12.64 0.19 5.45
CA LYS A 151 -14.02 0.63 5.25
C LYS A 151 -14.11 1.99 4.55
N ARG A 152 -13.26 2.95 4.96
CA ARG A 152 -13.24 4.30 4.37
C ARG A 152 -12.79 4.25 2.91
N LEU A 153 -11.81 3.41 2.58
CA LEU A 153 -11.44 3.21 1.17
C LEU A 153 -12.64 2.65 0.37
N ALA A 154 -13.34 1.65 0.89
CA ALA A 154 -14.50 1.05 0.22
C ALA A 154 -15.67 2.03 0.05
N GLU A 155 -15.90 2.94 0.99
CA GLU A 155 -16.89 4.03 0.87
C GLU A 155 -16.56 4.97 -0.31
N HIS A 156 -15.28 5.09 -0.67
CA HIS A 156 -14.81 5.79 -1.85
C HIS A 156 -14.70 4.90 -3.09
N ARG A 157 -15.32 3.70 -3.07
CA ARG A 157 -15.27 2.70 -4.15
C ARG A 157 -13.87 2.20 -4.46
N GLN A 158 -13.02 2.10 -3.44
CA GLN A 158 -11.66 1.60 -3.53
C GLN A 158 -11.53 0.39 -2.60
N GLY A 159 -11.51 -0.82 -3.16
CA GLY A 159 -11.44 -2.02 -2.34
C GLY A 159 -12.81 -2.57 -1.97
N LEU A 160 -12.81 -3.73 -1.31
CA LEU A 160 -14.02 -4.43 -0.91
C LEU A 160 -14.23 -4.31 0.59
N TRP A 161 -15.46 -4.01 1.00
CA TRP A 161 -15.89 -4.07 2.38
C TRP A 161 -17.27 -4.71 2.48
N PHE A 162 -17.45 -5.56 3.48
CA PHE A 162 -18.72 -6.17 3.80
C PHE A 162 -19.00 -5.95 5.28
N GLU A 163 -20.18 -5.44 5.60
CA GLU A 163 -20.63 -5.40 6.99
C GLU A 163 -20.75 -6.85 7.49
N PRO A 164 -20.01 -7.24 8.53
CA PRO A 164 -20.14 -8.58 9.09
C PRO A 164 -21.57 -8.80 9.57
N ALA A 165 -22.17 -9.92 9.19
CA ALA A 165 -23.50 -10.27 9.69
C ALA A 165 -23.42 -10.45 11.21
N ALA A 166 -24.22 -9.67 11.96
CA ALA A 166 -24.21 -9.65 13.41
C ALA A 166 -24.47 -11.05 14.00
N GLU A 167 -25.33 -11.84 13.36
CA GLU A 167 -25.62 -13.21 13.78
C GLU A 167 -24.40 -14.13 13.64
N ARG A 168 -23.57 -13.93 12.61
CA ARG A 168 -22.32 -14.70 12.43
C ARG A 168 -21.28 -14.34 13.48
N ILE A 169 -21.15 -13.05 13.82
CA ILE A 169 -20.26 -12.62 14.91
C ILE A 169 -20.73 -13.25 16.23
N ALA A 170 -22.02 -13.14 16.54
CA ALA A 170 -22.58 -13.71 17.76
C ALA A 170 -22.36 -15.23 17.86
N ALA A 171 -22.43 -15.94 16.73
CA ALA A 171 -22.21 -17.38 16.67
C ALA A 171 -20.74 -17.81 16.93
N LEU A 172 -19.76 -16.91 16.78
CA LEU A 172 -18.35 -17.20 17.09
C LEU A 172 -18.08 -17.30 18.60
N GLY A 173 -19.01 -16.83 19.45
CA GLY A 173 -18.83 -16.79 20.89
C GLY A 173 -17.91 -15.67 21.36
N PRO A 174 -17.67 -15.55 22.68
CA PRO A 174 -16.72 -14.60 23.22
C PRO A 174 -15.29 -14.91 22.72
N PRO A 175 -14.43 -13.88 22.55
CA PRO A 175 -13.02 -14.07 22.22
C PRO A 175 -12.25 -14.85 23.28
#